data_AF-A0A3G6RIX9-F1
#
_entry.id   AF-A0A3G6RIX9-F1
#
_cell.length_a   1.000
_cell.length_b   1.000
_cell.length_c   1.000
_cell.angle_alpha   90.00
_cell.angle_beta   90.00
_cell.angle_gamma   90.00
#
_symmetry.space_group_name_H-M   'P 1'
#
loop_
_entity.id
_entity.type
_entity.pdbx_description
1 polymer ?
#
loop_
_entity_poly.entity_id
_entity_poly.type
_entity_poly.pdbx_seq_one_letter_code
_entity_poly.pdbx_strand_id
1 'polypeptide(L)'
;MEKQRKRILMTALLMMSTFGAFAQGNGQGGIQEATQMVTSYFDPATKLVYAIGAVVGLIGGVKVYNKFSSGDPDTSKTAASWFGACIFLIVAATILRSFFL
;
A
#
# COMPACT_ATOMS: atom_id res chain seq x y z
N MET A 1 -52.25 24.33 -27.40
CA MET A 1 -51.54 23.02 -27.41
C MET A 1 -50.02 23.15 -27.58
N GLU A 2 -49.51 24.01 -28.48
CA GLU A 2 -48.05 24.17 -28.71
C GLU A 2 -47.22 24.62 -27.49
N LYS A 3 -47.75 25.53 -26.65
CA LYS A 3 -47.01 26.09 -25.51
C LYS A 3 -46.74 25.04 -24.41
N GLN A 4 -47.69 24.12 -24.20
CA GLN A 4 -47.54 22.99 -23.27
C GLN A 4 -46.55 21.95 -23.82
N ARG A 5 -46.62 21.67 -25.14
CA ARG A 5 -45.69 20.75 -25.82
C ARG A 5 -44.25 21.26 -25.78
N LYS A 6 -44.02 22.57 -25.97
CA LYS A 6 -42.69 23.20 -25.81
C LYS A 6 -42.16 23.12 -24.37
N ARG A 7 -43.02 23.31 -23.37
CA ARG A 7 -42.64 23.16 -21.94
C ARG A 7 -42.22 21.73 -21.63
N ILE A 8 -43.02 20.74 -22.05
CA ILE A 8 -42.72 19.32 -21.86
C ILE A 8 -41.37 18.95 -22.49
N LEU A 9 -41.14 19.39 -23.74
CA LEU A 9 -39.87 19.17 -24.44
C LEU A 9 -38.66 19.80 -23.71
N MET A 10 -38.81 21.02 -23.16
CA MET A 10 -37.74 21.66 -22.39
C MET A 10 -37.43 20.92 -21.08
N THR A 11 -38.46 20.47 -20.34
CA THR A 11 -38.25 19.62 -19.15
C THR A 11 -37.60 18.29 -19.47
N ALA A 12 -37.97 17.65 -20.59
CA ALA A 12 -37.35 16.40 -21.02
C ALA A 12 -35.87 16.60 -21.38
N LEU A 13 -35.52 17.71 -22.03
CA LEU A 13 -34.14 18.06 -22.37
C LEU A 13 -33.27 18.33 -21.12
N LEU A 14 -33.86 18.98 -20.11
CA LEU A 14 -33.22 19.22 -18.82
C LEU A 14 -33.00 17.92 -18.04
N MET A 15 -33.93 16.97 -18.09
CA MET A 15 -33.71 15.64 -17.48
C MET A 15 -32.58 14.89 -18.20
N MET A 16 -32.55 14.87 -19.53
CA MET A 16 -31.51 14.18 -20.31
C MET A 16 -30.10 14.73 -20.06
N SER A 17 -29.97 16.03 -19.82
CA SER A 17 -28.67 16.66 -19.52
C SER A 17 -28.11 16.27 -18.15
N THR A 18 -28.97 15.92 -17.17
CA THR A 18 -28.49 15.43 -15.87
C THR A 18 -27.82 14.06 -15.96
N PHE A 19 -28.31 13.16 -16.83
CA PHE A 19 -27.70 11.84 -17.03
C PHE A 19 -26.30 11.91 -17.65
N GLY A 20 -26.05 12.88 -18.55
CA GLY A 20 -24.72 13.10 -19.12
C GLY A 20 -23.69 13.61 -18.09
N ALA A 21 -24.13 14.40 -17.12
CA ALA A 21 -23.27 14.92 -16.05
C ALA A 21 -22.86 13.83 -15.04
N PHE A 22 -23.74 12.86 -14.73
CA PHE A 22 -23.40 11.71 -13.87
C PHE A 22 -22.46 10.70 -14.56
N ALA A 23 -22.47 10.64 -15.89
CA ALA A 23 -21.55 9.80 -16.68
C ALA A 23 -20.20 10.48 -16.97
N GLN A 24 -20.02 11.76 -16.58
CA GLN A 24 -18.75 12.47 -16.65
C GLN A 24 -17.81 12.04 -15.51
N GLY A 25 -17.70 10.73 -15.29
CA GLY A 25 -16.68 10.12 -14.44
C GLY A 25 -15.39 10.08 -15.23
N ASN A 26 -14.55 11.11 -15.08
CA ASN A 26 -13.18 11.07 -15.55
C ASN A 26 -12.55 9.76 -15.04
N GLY A 27 -11.90 8.95 -15.90
CA GLY A 27 -11.24 7.70 -15.48
C GLY A 27 -10.24 7.88 -14.32
N GLN A 28 -9.86 9.13 -14.05
CA GLN A 28 -9.18 9.63 -12.87
C GLN A 28 -9.85 9.29 -11.53
N GLY A 29 -11.19 9.23 -11.47
CA GLY A 29 -11.93 8.88 -10.25
C GLY A 29 -11.72 7.42 -9.84
N GLY A 30 -11.72 6.50 -10.81
CA GLY A 30 -11.39 5.09 -10.57
C GLY A 30 -9.92 4.89 -10.17
N ILE A 31 -9.00 5.67 -10.75
CA ILE A 31 -7.59 5.66 -10.34
C ILE A 31 -7.44 6.16 -8.90
N GLN A 32 -8.09 7.26 -8.53
CA GLN A 32 -8.06 7.78 -7.15
C GLN A 32 -8.65 6.80 -6.14
N GLU A 33 -9.75 6.14 -6.48
CA GLU A 33 -10.37 5.13 -5.62
C GLU A 33 -9.47 3.89 -5.46
N ALA A 34 -8.86 3.41 -6.54
CA ALA A 34 -7.89 2.32 -6.50
C ALA A 34 -6.65 2.70 -5.67
N THR A 35 -6.15 3.92 -5.80
CA THR A 35 -5.04 4.42 -4.99
C THR A 35 -5.42 4.47 -3.51
N GLN A 36 -6.58 5.02 -3.14
CA GLN A 36 -7.04 5.05 -1.74
C GLN A 36 -7.17 3.64 -1.14
N MET A 37 -7.73 2.71 -1.92
CA MET A 37 -7.83 1.30 -1.52
C MET A 37 -6.44 0.72 -1.24
N VAL A 38 -5.49 0.90 -2.14
CA VAL A 38 -4.11 0.41 -1.98
C VAL A 38 -3.42 1.07 -0.77
N THR A 39 -3.50 2.39 -0.63
CA THR A 39 -2.91 3.14 0.50
C THR A 39 -3.47 2.69 1.84
N SER A 40 -4.76 2.33 1.92
CA SER A 40 -5.39 1.85 3.15
C SER A 40 -4.75 0.54 3.69
N TYR A 41 -4.17 -0.28 2.80
CA TYR A 41 -3.49 -1.52 3.18
C TYR A 41 -2.03 -1.31 3.63
N PHE A 42 -1.41 -0.17 3.32
CA PHE A 42 0.01 0.05 3.61
C PHE A 42 0.33 0.08 5.10
N ASP A 43 -0.46 0.78 5.91
CA ASP A 43 -0.23 0.86 7.36
C ASP A 43 -0.37 -0.51 8.06
N PRO A 44 -1.43 -1.32 7.85
CA PRO A 44 -1.51 -2.66 8.43
C PRO A 44 -0.44 -3.61 7.86
N ALA A 45 -0.12 -3.52 6.56
CA ALA A 45 0.96 -4.32 5.97
C ALA A 45 2.33 -3.97 6.56
N THR A 46 2.61 -2.69 6.81
CA THR A 46 3.86 -2.24 7.43
C THR A 46 4.03 -2.80 8.84
N LYS A 47 2.95 -2.79 9.64
CA LYS A 47 2.95 -3.41 10.98
C LYS A 47 3.22 -4.92 10.92
N LEU A 48 2.63 -5.61 9.94
CA LEU A 48 2.90 -7.03 9.70
C LEU A 48 4.37 -7.28 9.34
N VAL A 49 4.96 -6.47 8.45
CA VAL A 49 6.39 -6.59 8.09
C VAL A 49 7.29 -6.39 9.30
N TYR A 50 7.00 -5.43 10.17
CA TYR A 50 7.76 -5.24 11.41
C TYR A 50 7.62 -6.42 12.38
N ALA A 51 6.41 -6.99 12.52
CA ALA A 51 6.20 -8.17 13.34
C ALA A 51 7.01 -9.38 12.81
N ILE A 52 6.98 -9.62 11.50
CA ILE A 52 7.75 -10.70 10.86
C ILE A 52 9.25 -10.44 11.00
N GLY A 53 9.69 -9.20 10.76
CA GLY A 53 11.08 -8.78 10.92
C GLY A 53 11.61 -9.02 12.33
N ALA A 54 10.80 -8.76 13.36
CA ALA A 54 11.15 -9.06 14.75
C ALA A 54 11.33 -10.56 15.00
N VAL A 55 10.41 -11.40 14.50
CA VAL A 55 10.49 -12.86 14.68
C VAL A 55 11.72 -13.45 13.96
N VAL A 56 11.92 -13.09 12.69
CA VAL A 56 13.07 -13.57 11.90
C VAL A 56 14.39 -13.03 12.45
N GLY A 57 14.38 -11.78 12.93
CA GLY A 57 15.51 -11.16 13.63
C GLY A 57 15.93 -11.94 14.87
N LEU A 58 14.98 -12.33 15.73
CA LEU A 58 15.27 -13.14 16.91
C LEU A 58 15.82 -14.52 16.54
N ILE A 59 15.23 -15.21 15.55
CA ILE A 59 15.72 -16.53 15.08
C ILE A 59 17.16 -16.43 14.56
N GLY A 60 17.45 -15.41 13.75
CA GLY A 60 18.80 -15.17 13.25
C GLY A 60 19.80 -14.84 14.36
N GLY A 61 19.38 -14.07 15.37
CA GLY A 61 20.20 -13.76 16.56
C GLY A 61 20.54 -15.02 17.36
N VAL A 62 19.58 -15.91 17.58
CA VAL A 62 19.81 -17.21 18.22
C VAL A 62 20.82 -18.05 17.41
N LYS A 63 20.73 -18.05 16.08
CA LYS A 63 21.69 -18.75 15.21
C LYS A 63 23.11 -18.19 15.33
N VAL A 64 23.24 -16.86 15.40
CA VAL A 64 24.53 -16.18 15.61
C VAL A 64 25.09 -16.53 16.98
N TYR A 65 24.27 -16.50 18.03
CA TYR A 65 24.65 -16.88 19.38
C TYR A 65 25.15 -18.33 19.43
N ASN A 66 24.46 -19.26 18.78
CA ASN A 66 24.88 -20.67 18.76
C ASN A 66 26.26 -20.84 18.10
N LYS A 67 26.51 -20.16 16.97
CA LYS A 67 27.84 -20.15 16.32
C LYS A 67 28.92 -19.52 17.19
N PHE A 68 28.59 -18.41 17.86
CA PHE A 68 29.49 -17.74 18.79
C PHE A 68 29.86 -18.65 19.96
N SER A 69 28.87 -19.30 20.56
CA SER A 69 29.04 -20.21 21.68
C SER A 69 29.81 -21.48 21.30
N SER A 70 29.77 -21.91 20.04
CA SER A 70 30.54 -23.07 19.55
C SER A 70 31.97 -22.72 19.10
N GLY A 71 32.38 -21.45 19.18
CA GLY A 71 33.69 -21.01 18.70
C GLY A 71 33.87 -21.08 17.18
N ASP A 72 32.76 -21.00 16.43
CA ASP A 72 32.79 -21.12 14.96
C ASP A 72 33.49 -19.88 14.35
N PRO A 73 34.53 -20.05 13.53
CA PRO A 73 35.26 -18.94 12.93
C PRO A 73 34.41 -18.09 11.96
N ASP A 74 33.31 -18.63 11.43
CA ASP A 74 32.36 -17.91 10.57
C ASP A 74 31.31 -17.10 11.35
N THR A 75 31.43 -17.00 12.67
CA THR A 75 30.47 -16.26 13.50
C THR A 75 30.38 -14.79 13.08
N SER A 76 31.52 -14.12 12.88
CA SER A 76 31.55 -12.70 12.46
C SER A 76 30.85 -12.48 11.12
N LYS A 77 31.05 -13.40 10.17
CA LYS A 77 30.38 -13.36 8.86
C LYS A 77 28.87 -13.56 9.00
N THR A 78 28.46 -14.53 9.83
CA THR A 78 27.03 -14.81 10.09
C THR A 78 26.37 -13.62 10.80
N ALA A 79 27.00 -13.08 11.84
CA ALA A 79 26.54 -11.92 12.59
C ALA A 79 26.38 -10.68 11.72
N ALA A 80 27.38 -10.38 10.88
CA ALA A 80 27.34 -9.26 9.95
C ALA A 80 26.19 -9.42 8.94
N SER A 81 26.02 -10.63 8.37
CA SER A 81 24.95 -10.90 7.41
C SER A 81 23.56 -10.77 8.02
N TRP A 82 23.36 -11.27 9.24
CA TRP A 82 22.11 -11.18 9.99
C TRP A 82 21.76 -9.72 10.34
N PHE A 83 22.73 -8.97 10.86
CA PHE A 83 22.52 -7.58 11.25
C PHE A 83 22.21 -6.70 10.03
N GLY A 84 22.94 -6.90 8.92
CA GLY A 84 22.67 -6.23 7.65
C GLY A 84 21.27 -6.53 7.11
N ALA A 85 20.82 -7.79 7.18
CA ALA A 85 19.46 -8.17 6.79
C ALA A 85 18.38 -7.51 7.66
N CYS A 86 18.61 -7.40 8.98
CA CYS A 86 17.67 -6.73 9.89
C CYS A 86 17.53 -5.24 9.55
N ILE A 87 18.64 -4.53 9.30
CA ILE A 87 18.61 -3.12 8.89
C ILE A 87 17.89 -2.97 7.56
N PHE A 88 18.21 -3.82 6.58
CA PHE A 88 17.60 -3.80 5.27
C PHE A 88 16.06 -3.94 5.34
N LEU A 89 15.54 -4.85 6.16
CA LEU A 89 14.09 -5.02 6.32
C LEU A 89 13.39 -3.76 6.86
N ILE A 90 14.00 -3.07 7.83
CA ILE A 90 13.44 -1.83 8.38
C ILE A 90 13.46 -0.71 7.33
N VAL A 91 14.60 -0.54 6.64
CA VAL A 91 14.76 0.49 5.59
C VAL A 91 13.82 0.23 4.41
N ALA A 92 13.71 -1.02 3.96
CA ALA A 92 12.81 -1.40 2.87
C ALA A 92 11.34 -1.08 3.19
N ALA A 93 10.90 -1.33 4.42
CA ALA A 93 9.54 -0.97 4.86
C ALA A 93 9.30 0.55 4.79
N THR A 94 10.28 1.37 5.18
CA THR A 94 10.16 2.83 5.10
C THR A 94 10.15 3.35 3.66
N ILE A 95 11.01 2.83 2.80
CA ILE A 95 11.09 3.25 1.39
C ILE A 95 9.82 2.86 0.63
N LEU A 96 9.31 1.63 0.84
CA LEU A 96 8.06 1.19 0.22
C LEU A 96 6.87 2.04 0.67
N ARG A 97 6.86 2.55 1.90
CA ARG A 97 5.81 3.50 2.33
C ARG A 97 5.97 4.86 1.64
N SER A 98 7.20 5.35 1.50
CA SER A 98 7.51 6.65 0.86
C SER A 98 7.25 6.71 -0.65
N PHE A 99 7.16 5.57 -1.36
CA PHE A 99 6.79 5.56 -2.78
C PHE A 99 5.29 5.80 -3.03
N PHE A 100 4.44 5.64 -2.02
CA PHE A 100 2.98 5.65 -2.13
C PHE A 100 2.30 6.75 -1.28
N LEU A 101 3.09 7.56 -0.57
CA LEU A 101 2.70 8.79 0.13
C LEU A 101 3.20 10.00 -0.65
#